data_AF-A0A1V2AYN8-F1
#
_entry.id   AF-A0A1V2AYN8-F1
#
_cell.length_a   1.000
_cell.length_b   1.000
_cell.length_c   1.000
_cell.angle_alpha   90.00
_cell.angle_beta   90.00
_cell.angle_gamma   90.00
#
_symmetry.space_group_name_H-M   'P 1'
#
loop_
_entity.id
_entity.type
_entity.pdbx_description
1 polymer ?
#
loop_
_entity_poly.entity_id
_entity_poly.type
_entity_poly.pdbx_seq_one_letter_code
_entity_poly.pdbx_strand_id
1 'polypeptide(L)'
;MKKSATSYKALYTACLRQQAGLQDTISMQQEQILFQQEQLLLLQQDRETKDAILFEQNQLICHQHQLLKQKDEQLEAGEQTIFQQGEQLAQYDHLIKNQEQKIVSLEQDVTNQHKLINSLQRSRHELKALKKWVHGIRSEKRPLLTSTETPGEVVQGTLILDADEYGVCQISSRKVIAEHIRNTVVISPKTRGGRNDLPKGLEEEIITLDVNPLPAGARLVRIDEQRQLACSPLRWYIKVTRRPVYIIPSEDGLYAKKVTAPLPAHPISRCKVDKMH
;
A
#
# COMPACT_ATOMS: atom_id res chain seq x y z
N MET A 1 63.47 -13.31 -123.83
CA MET A 1 62.62 -12.76 -122.75
C MET A 1 62.35 -13.84 -121.71
N LYS A 2 63.16 -13.93 -120.65
CA LYS A 2 63.00 -14.92 -119.57
C LYS A 2 62.79 -14.17 -118.26
N LYS A 3 61.53 -13.99 -117.86
CA LYS A 3 61.13 -13.53 -116.52
C LYS A 3 59.93 -14.39 -116.10
N SER A 4 60.12 -15.47 -115.35
CA SER A 4 59.01 -16.18 -114.66
C SER A 4 59.42 -17.37 -113.79
N ALA A 5 60.61 -17.40 -113.16
CA ALA A 5 61.00 -18.56 -112.33
C ALA A 5 61.53 -18.22 -110.91
N THR A 6 61.61 -16.94 -110.55
CA THR A 6 61.47 -16.50 -109.16
C THR A 6 60.00 -16.10 -109.03
N SER A 7 59.13 -16.83 -108.32
CA SER A 7 58.97 -16.59 -106.88
C SER A 7 57.91 -17.52 -106.26
N TYR A 8 57.54 -18.67 -106.86
CA TYR A 8 56.43 -19.48 -106.31
C TYR A 8 56.74 -20.07 -104.92
N LYS A 9 57.96 -20.61 -104.72
CA LYS A 9 58.41 -21.09 -103.40
C LYS A 9 58.47 -19.98 -102.36
N ALA A 10 58.95 -18.78 -102.73
CA ALA A 10 59.02 -17.63 -101.84
C ALA A 10 57.62 -17.11 -101.46
N LEU A 11 56.70 -17.03 -102.42
CA LEU A 11 55.29 -16.70 -102.20
C LEU A 11 54.58 -17.74 -101.32
N TYR A 12 54.83 -19.03 -101.52
CA TYR A 12 54.28 -20.09 -100.68
C TYR A 12 54.80 -20.02 -99.24
N THR A 13 56.11 -19.80 -99.04
CA THR A 13 56.67 -19.61 -97.70
C THR A 13 56.21 -18.32 -97.02
N ALA A 14 55.97 -17.24 -97.79
CA ALA A 14 55.40 -16.00 -97.27
C ALA A 14 53.93 -16.19 -96.88
N CYS A 15 53.16 -16.92 -97.68
CA CYS A 15 51.77 -17.28 -97.38
C CYS A 15 51.67 -18.17 -96.13
N LEU A 16 52.54 -19.17 -95.96
CA LEU A 16 52.60 -19.99 -94.75
C LEU A 16 52.98 -19.19 -93.51
N ARG A 17 53.95 -18.27 -93.61
CA ARG A 17 54.31 -17.37 -92.49
C ARG A 17 53.17 -16.42 -92.13
N GLN A 18 52.46 -15.90 -93.13
CA GLN A 18 51.28 -15.08 -92.92
C GLN A 18 50.15 -15.89 -92.26
N GLN A 19 49.94 -17.13 -92.68
CA GLN A 19 48.95 -18.02 -92.08
C GLN A 19 49.30 -18.36 -90.62
N ALA A 20 50.58 -18.65 -90.32
CA ALA A 20 51.03 -18.87 -88.95
C ALA A 20 50.84 -17.60 -88.08
N GLY A 21 51.21 -16.43 -88.59
CA GLY A 21 50.99 -15.17 -87.87
C GLY A 21 49.52 -14.86 -87.61
N LEU A 22 48.64 -15.14 -88.57
CA LEU A 22 47.18 -15.05 -88.38
C LEU A 22 46.68 -16.05 -87.33
N GLN A 23 47.23 -17.27 -87.33
CA GLN A 23 46.87 -18.31 -86.36
C GLN A 23 47.29 -17.93 -84.93
N ASP A 24 48.47 -17.32 -84.77
CA ASP A 24 48.94 -16.79 -83.48
C ASP A 24 48.04 -15.64 -82.98
N THR A 25 47.64 -14.72 -83.86
CA THR A 25 46.71 -13.65 -83.50
C THR A 25 45.31 -14.17 -83.13
N ILE A 26 44.85 -15.22 -83.82
CA ILE A 26 43.57 -15.88 -83.50
C ILE A 26 43.67 -16.56 -82.14
N SER A 27 44.78 -17.24 -81.84
CA SER A 27 45.02 -17.87 -80.53
C SER A 27 44.99 -16.83 -79.40
N MET A 28 45.71 -15.71 -79.57
CA MET A 28 45.71 -14.61 -78.60
C MET A 28 44.31 -14.01 -78.39
N GLN A 29 43.55 -13.81 -79.48
CA GLN A 29 42.17 -13.32 -79.40
C GLN A 29 41.25 -14.31 -78.69
N GLN A 30 41.41 -15.61 -78.94
CA GLN A 30 40.64 -16.65 -78.27
C GLN A 30 40.93 -16.69 -76.76
N GLU A 31 42.19 -16.58 -76.35
CA GLU A 31 42.56 -16.48 -74.93
C GLU A 31 41.97 -15.23 -74.28
N GLN A 32 42.01 -14.08 -74.96
CA GLN A 32 41.40 -12.85 -74.46
C GLN A 32 39.88 -12.96 -74.31
N ILE A 33 39.19 -13.60 -75.26
CA ILE A 33 37.75 -13.86 -75.19
C ILE A 33 37.42 -14.78 -74.01
N LEU A 34 38.18 -15.85 -73.80
CA LEU A 34 37.98 -16.76 -72.67
C LEU A 34 38.14 -16.04 -71.34
N PHE A 35 39.20 -15.24 -71.20
CA PHE A 35 39.42 -14.43 -70.00
C PHE A 35 38.28 -13.44 -69.74
N GLN A 36 37.77 -12.77 -70.78
CA GLN A 36 36.62 -11.87 -70.65
C GLN A 36 35.34 -12.62 -70.26
N GLN A 37 35.11 -13.82 -70.81
CA GLN A 37 33.96 -14.66 -70.45
C GLN A 37 34.02 -15.09 -68.98
N GLU A 38 35.21 -15.45 -68.48
CA GLU A 38 35.41 -15.80 -67.07
C GLU A 38 35.12 -14.60 -66.14
N GLN A 39 35.59 -13.41 -66.49
CA GLN A 39 35.28 -12.19 -65.74
C GLN A 39 33.79 -11.86 -65.73
N LEU A 40 33.09 -12.01 -66.86
CA LEU A 40 31.65 -11.79 -66.94
C LEU A 40 30.87 -12.77 -66.07
N LEU A 41 31.30 -14.03 -66.03
CA LEU A 41 30.68 -15.05 -65.18
C LEU A 41 30.86 -14.73 -63.69
N LEU A 42 32.04 -14.28 -63.29
CA LEU A 42 32.30 -13.83 -61.91
C LEU A 42 31.40 -12.63 -61.54
N LEU A 43 31.31 -11.62 -62.42
CA LEU A 43 30.46 -10.46 -62.19
C LEU A 43 28.97 -10.82 -62.11
N GLN A 44 28.53 -11.83 -62.88
CA GLN A 44 27.15 -12.31 -62.82
C GLN A 44 26.87 -12.98 -61.48
N GLN A 45 27.78 -13.84 -61.00
CA GLN A 45 27.65 -14.47 -59.68
C GLN A 45 27.64 -13.43 -58.55
N ASP A 46 28.50 -12.41 -58.62
CA ASP A 46 28.52 -11.29 -57.68
C ASP A 46 27.21 -10.50 -57.69
N ARG A 47 26.58 -10.35 -58.86
CA ARG A 47 25.28 -9.68 -58.96
C ARG A 47 24.18 -10.51 -58.33
N GLU A 48 24.12 -11.81 -58.62
CA GLU A 48 23.12 -12.71 -58.06
C GLU A 48 23.21 -12.79 -56.53
N THR A 49 24.43 -12.83 -55.98
CA THR A 49 24.63 -12.81 -54.51
C THR A 49 24.20 -11.48 -53.89
N LYS A 50 24.51 -10.34 -54.53
CA LYS A 50 24.04 -9.02 -54.08
C LYS A 50 22.52 -8.90 -54.14
N ASP A 51 21.90 -9.38 -55.21
CA ASP A 51 20.44 -9.36 -55.37
C ASP A 51 19.75 -10.22 -54.30
N ALA A 52 20.33 -11.38 -53.95
CA ALA A 52 19.84 -12.21 -52.84
C ALA A 52 19.93 -11.50 -51.49
N ILE A 53 21.07 -10.86 -51.19
CA ILE A 53 21.25 -10.09 -49.95
C ILE A 53 20.28 -8.91 -49.87
N LEU A 54 20.10 -8.18 -50.97
CA LEU A 54 19.14 -7.07 -51.05
C LEU A 54 17.71 -7.56 -50.80
N PHE A 55 17.35 -8.71 -51.33
CA PHE A 55 16.03 -9.30 -51.11
C PHE A 55 15.82 -9.66 -49.62
N GLU A 56 16.79 -10.31 -48.98
CA GLU A 56 16.74 -10.63 -47.55
C GLU A 56 16.62 -9.35 -46.69
N GLN A 57 17.40 -8.32 -46.99
CA GLN A 57 17.32 -7.04 -46.29
C GLN A 57 15.95 -6.37 -46.46
N ASN A 58 15.39 -6.38 -47.66
CA ASN A 58 14.04 -5.84 -47.91
C ASN A 58 12.97 -6.59 -47.12
N GLN A 59 13.05 -7.93 -47.04
CA GLN A 59 12.14 -8.71 -46.21
C GLN A 59 12.24 -8.34 -44.73
N LEU A 60 13.47 -8.17 -44.23
CA LEU A 60 13.71 -7.77 -42.85
C LEU A 60 13.14 -6.38 -42.56
N ILE A 61 13.31 -5.42 -43.47
CA ILE A 61 12.73 -4.07 -43.35
C ILE A 61 11.20 -4.14 -43.33
N CYS A 62 10.58 -4.93 -44.21
CA CYS A 62 9.13 -5.12 -44.22
C CYS A 62 8.62 -5.71 -42.89
N HIS A 63 9.33 -6.69 -42.34
CA HIS A 63 8.97 -7.28 -41.05
C HIS A 63 9.10 -6.28 -39.89
N GLN A 64 10.20 -5.51 -39.86
CA GLN A 64 10.39 -4.45 -38.86
C GLN A 64 9.29 -3.39 -38.95
N HIS A 65 8.90 -3.00 -40.16
CA HIS A 65 7.83 -2.02 -40.36
C HIS A 65 6.47 -2.51 -39.84
N GLN A 66 6.18 -3.81 -40.03
CA GLN A 66 4.97 -4.42 -39.45
C GLN A 66 4.99 -4.44 -37.92
N LEU A 67 6.15 -4.76 -37.32
CA LEU A 67 6.31 -4.73 -35.86
C LEU A 67 6.13 -3.32 -35.29
N LEU A 68 6.71 -2.30 -35.95
CA LEU A 68 6.52 -0.91 -35.55
C LEU A 68 5.04 -0.51 -35.61
N LYS A 69 4.35 -0.86 -36.68
CA LYS A 69 2.91 -0.58 -36.81
C LYS A 69 2.09 -1.22 -35.68
N GLN A 70 2.38 -2.48 -35.33
CA GLN A 70 1.71 -3.14 -34.20
C GLN A 70 2.00 -2.45 -32.87
N LYS A 71 3.21 -1.90 -32.69
CA LYS A 71 3.57 -1.14 -31.49
C LYS A 71 2.86 0.20 -31.44
N ASP A 72 2.72 0.89 -32.55
CA ASP A 72 1.98 2.15 -32.64
C ASP A 72 0.49 1.92 -32.31
N GLU A 73 -0.13 0.87 -32.85
CA GLU A 73 -1.51 0.49 -32.51
C GLU A 73 -1.67 0.17 -31.01
N GLN A 74 -0.69 -0.49 -30.39
CA GLN A 74 -0.67 -0.74 -28.94
C GLN A 74 -0.54 0.55 -28.13
N LEU A 75 0.28 1.50 -28.59
CA LEU A 75 0.45 2.79 -27.94
C LEU A 75 -0.82 3.63 -28.01
N GLU A 76 -1.45 3.72 -29.19
CA GLU A 76 -2.73 4.43 -29.36
C GLU A 76 -3.83 3.86 -28.45
N ALA A 77 -3.94 2.53 -28.37
CA ALA A 77 -4.86 1.89 -27.43
C ALA A 77 -4.53 2.23 -25.97
N GLY A 78 -3.23 2.23 -25.61
CA GLY A 78 -2.76 2.65 -24.29
C GLY A 78 -3.14 4.09 -23.96
N GLU A 79 -2.92 5.03 -24.88
CA GLU A 79 -3.26 6.45 -24.71
C GLU A 79 -4.76 6.65 -24.49
N GLN A 80 -5.60 5.95 -25.24
CA GLN A 80 -7.06 6.00 -25.04
C GLN A 80 -7.46 5.51 -23.64
N THR A 81 -6.85 4.44 -23.14
CA THR A 81 -7.15 3.95 -21.78
C THR A 81 -6.70 4.92 -20.69
N ILE A 82 -5.53 5.55 -20.86
CA ILE A 82 -5.02 6.58 -19.93
C ILE A 82 -5.95 7.78 -19.92
N PHE A 83 -6.42 8.21 -21.10
CA PHE A 83 -7.35 9.32 -21.21
C PHE A 83 -8.68 9.03 -20.49
N GLN A 84 -9.27 7.85 -20.69
CA GLN A 84 -10.49 7.44 -20.01
C GLN A 84 -10.31 7.37 -18.47
N GLN A 85 -9.17 6.85 -18.01
CA GLN A 85 -8.84 6.84 -16.58
C GLN A 85 -8.69 8.27 -16.04
N GLY A 86 -8.09 9.17 -16.81
CA GLY A 86 -7.97 10.60 -16.47
C GLY A 86 -9.34 11.28 -16.29
N GLU A 87 -10.29 11.00 -17.18
CA GLU A 87 -11.66 11.50 -17.06
C GLU A 87 -12.36 10.96 -15.80
N GLN A 88 -12.20 9.68 -15.49
CA GLN A 88 -12.75 9.09 -14.27
C GLN A 88 -12.17 9.73 -13.01
N LEU A 89 -10.86 9.99 -12.98
CA LEU A 89 -10.21 10.68 -11.86
C LEU A 89 -10.77 12.10 -11.68
N ALA A 90 -10.97 12.84 -12.76
CA ALA A 90 -11.58 14.17 -12.69
C ALA A 90 -13.02 14.12 -12.13
N GLN A 91 -13.79 13.08 -12.46
CA GLN A 91 -15.12 12.86 -11.89
C GLN A 91 -15.05 12.56 -10.38
N TYR A 92 -14.12 11.71 -9.96
CA TYR A 92 -13.90 11.42 -8.54
C TYR A 92 -13.48 12.66 -7.75
N ASP A 93 -12.59 13.48 -8.30
CA ASP A 93 -12.18 14.74 -7.67
C ASP A 93 -13.35 15.70 -7.46
N HIS A 94 -14.25 15.81 -8.45
CA HIS A 94 -15.46 16.62 -8.31
C HIS A 94 -16.39 16.06 -7.21
N LEU A 95 -16.53 14.74 -7.13
CA LEU A 95 -17.33 14.09 -6.10
C LEU A 95 -16.75 14.29 -4.70
N ILE A 96 -15.43 14.18 -4.55
CA ILE A 96 -14.71 14.44 -3.29
C ILE A 96 -14.94 15.89 -2.85
N LYS A 97 -14.75 16.88 -3.74
CA LYS A 97 -15.00 18.29 -3.43
C LYS A 97 -16.45 18.54 -2.95
N ASN A 98 -17.43 17.91 -3.58
CA ASN A 98 -18.83 18.01 -3.16
C ASN A 98 -19.07 17.38 -1.77
N GLN A 99 -18.39 16.27 -1.47
CA GLN A 99 -18.48 15.65 -0.15
C GLN A 99 -17.80 16.50 0.92
N GLU A 100 -16.65 17.10 0.63
CA GLU A 100 -15.94 18.02 1.53
C GLU A 100 -16.81 19.22 1.89
N GLN A 101 -17.49 19.83 0.91
CA GLN A 101 -18.43 20.92 1.16
C GLN A 101 -19.57 20.51 2.10
N LYS A 102 -20.10 19.28 1.94
CA LYS A 102 -21.13 18.75 2.85
C LYS A 102 -20.60 18.54 4.26
N ILE A 103 -19.39 18.00 4.41
CA ILE A 103 -18.75 17.80 5.71
C ILE A 103 -18.59 19.15 6.43
N VAL A 104 -18.11 20.18 5.74
CA VAL A 104 -17.97 21.53 6.31
C VAL A 104 -19.31 22.08 6.77
N SER A 105 -20.38 21.90 5.99
CA SER A 105 -21.72 22.34 6.39
C SER A 105 -22.24 21.61 7.65
N LEU A 106 -22.01 20.30 7.73
CA LEU A 106 -22.39 19.48 8.89
C LEU A 106 -21.58 19.84 10.14
N GLU A 107 -20.29 20.12 10.00
CA GLU A 107 -19.45 20.58 11.09
C GLU A 107 -19.97 21.91 11.65
N GLN A 108 -20.34 22.84 10.78
CA GLN A 108 -20.91 24.11 11.18
C GLN A 108 -22.24 23.93 11.95
N ASP A 109 -23.11 23.03 11.48
CA ASP A 109 -24.36 22.70 12.20
C ASP A 109 -24.09 22.10 13.58
N VAL A 110 -23.13 21.18 13.69
CA VAL A 110 -22.73 20.60 14.99
C VAL A 110 -22.21 21.69 15.94
N THR A 111 -21.42 22.65 15.46
CA THR A 111 -20.96 23.76 16.32
C THR A 111 -22.12 24.65 16.79
N ASN A 112 -23.11 24.89 15.93
CA ASN A 112 -24.31 25.65 16.28
C ASN A 112 -25.16 24.92 17.31
N GLN A 113 -25.36 23.60 17.14
CA GLN A 113 -26.03 22.76 18.12
C GLN A 113 -25.30 22.76 19.46
N HIS A 114 -23.97 22.72 19.47
CA HIS A 114 -23.18 22.77 20.70
C HIS A 114 -23.38 24.09 21.46
N LYS A 115 -23.46 25.23 20.75
CA LYS A 115 -23.80 26.53 21.34
C LYS A 115 -25.19 26.54 21.98
N LEU A 116 -26.19 25.95 21.30
CA LEU A 116 -27.55 25.85 21.82
C LEU A 116 -27.63 24.97 23.08
N ILE A 117 -26.94 23.83 23.07
CA ILE A 117 -26.86 22.94 24.24
C ILE A 117 -26.26 23.67 25.44
N ASN A 118 -25.17 24.42 25.24
CA ASN A 118 -24.53 25.20 26.29
C ASN A 118 -25.47 26.28 26.87
N SER A 119 -26.24 26.95 26.02
CA SER A 119 -27.28 27.90 26.45
C SER A 119 -28.35 27.22 27.30
N LEU A 120 -28.88 26.07 26.84
CA LEU A 120 -29.88 25.29 27.54
C LEU A 120 -29.37 24.83 28.92
N GLN A 121 -28.11 24.39 29.01
CA GLN A 121 -27.47 24.02 30.28
C GLN A 121 -27.42 25.19 31.27
N ARG A 122 -27.10 26.41 30.80
CA ARG A 122 -27.12 27.62 31.63
C ARG A 122 -28.53 27.91 32.17
N SER A 123 -29.54 27.94 31.30
CA SER A 123 -30.92 28.16 31.72
C SER A 123 -31.43 27.06 32.68
N ARG A 124 -31.05 25.80 32.47
CA ARG A 124 -31.36 24.70 33.42
C ARG A 124 -30.73 24.93 34.79
N HIS A 125 -29.48 25.42 34.83
CA HIS A 125 -28.82 25.75 36.08
C HIS A 125 -29.52 26.89 36.82
N GLU A 126 -29.88 27.97 36.11
CA GLU A 126 -30.64 29.10 36.65
C GLU A 126 -31.99 28.65 37.22
N LEU A 127 -32.74 27.83 36.48
CA LEU A 127 -34.01 27.25 36.97
C LEU A 127 -33.81 26.39 38.21
N LYS A 128 -32.74 25.60 38.28
CA LYS A 128 -32.41 24.79 39.46
C LYS A 128 -32.08 25.67 40.66
N ALA A 129 -31.37 26.78 40.46
CA ALA A 129 -31.09 27.76 41.50
C ALA A 129 -32.38 28.42 41.99
N LEU A 130 -33.24 28.92 41.09
CA LEU A 130 -34.54 29.51 41.44
C LEU A 130 -35.43 28.53 42.19
N LYS A 131 -35.51 27.26 41.75
CA LYS A 131 -36.27 26.22 42.45
C LYS A 131 -35.76 26.00 43.87
N LYS A 132 -34.43 25.96 44.06
CA LYS A 132 -33.82 25.89 45.40
C LYS A 132 -34.14 27.11 46.25
N TRP A 133 -34.14 28.31 45.70
CA TRP A 133 -34.52 29.51 46.43
C TRP A 133 -35.99 29.45 46.88
N VAL A 134 -36.92 29.17 45.96
CA VAL A 134 -38.35 29.15 46.28
C VAL A 134 -38.71 28.04 47.28
N HIS A 135 -38.13 26.84 47.13
CA HIS A 135 -38.54 25.65 47.92
C HIS A 135 -37.59 25.35 49.09
N GLY A 136 -36.34 25.77 49.03
CA GLY A 136 -35.36 25.62 50.12
C GLY A 136 -35.60 26.61 51.26
N ILE A 137 -36.19 27.78 51.00
CA ILE A 137 -36.63 28.69 52.06
C ILE A 137 -37.79 28.08 52.89
N ARG A 138 -38.49 27.07 52.36
CA ARG A 138 -39.63 26.40 53.03
C ARG A 138 -39.24 25.28 53.99
N SER A 139 -38.00 24.78 53.98
CA SER A 139 -37.56 23.73 54.90
C SER A 139 -37.15 24.25 56.28
N GLU A 140 -36.88 25.55 56.40
CA GLU A 140 -36.91 26.23 57.69
C GLU A 140 -38.36 26.51 58.00
N LYS A 141 -38.97 25.66 58.85
CA LYS A 141 -40.29 25.89 59.44
C LYS A 141 -40.24 27.24 60.15
N ARG A 142 -40.59 28.33 59.46
CA ARG A 142 -40.99 29.55 60.14
C ARG A 142 -42.26 29.19 60.91
N PRO A 143 -42.30 29.33 62.24
CA PRO A 143 -43.58 29.30 62.90
C PRO A 143 -44.44 30.35 62.22
N LEU A 144 -45.60 29.95 61.70
CA LEU A 144 -46.62 30.96 61.40
C LEU A 144 -46.86 31.66 62.72
N LEU A 145 -46.56 32.96 62.80
CA LEU A 145 -47.11 33.81 63.83
C LEU A 145 -48.62 33.85 63.60
N THR A 146 -49.33 32.88 64.15
CA THR A 146 -50.71 33.07 64.55
C THR A 146 -50.72 34.23 65.52
N SER A 147 -51.50 35.26 65.20
CA SER A 147 -51.55 36.58 65.83
C SER A 147 -52.18 36.58 67.23
N THR A 148 -51.94 35.54 68.02
CA THR A 148 -52.47 35.38 69.36
C THR A 148 -51.44 34.62 70.18
N GLU A 149 -50.50 35.35 70.80
CA GLU A 149 -49.97 35.07 72.14
C GLU A 149 -48.87 36.07 72.50
N THR A 150 -48.85 36.42 73.79
CA THR A 150 -48.10 37.50 74.45
C THR A 150 -46.58 37.28 74.46
N PRO A 151 -45.76 38.36 74.58
CA PRO A 151 -44.31 38.24 74.56
C PRO A 151 -43.82 37.83 75.95
N GLY A 152 -43.57 36.54 76.13
CA GLY A 152 -42.99 36.01 77.35
C GLY A 152 -42.48 34.60 77.13
N GLU A 153 -41.17 34.46 77.07
CA GLU A 153 -40.47 33.25 77.51
C GLU A 153 -40.65 32.00 76.63
N VAL A 154 -40.14 32.05 75.40
CA VAL A 154 -39.75 30.83 74.68
C VAL A 154 -38.22 30.73 74.72
N VAL A 155 -37.73 30.02 75.73
CA VAL A 155 -36.31 29.64 75.85
C VAL A 155 -35.97 28.74 74.66
N GLN A 156 -35.15 29.26 73.76
CA GLN A 156 -34.62 28.55 72.62
C GLN A 156 -33.55 27.56 73.12
N GLY A 157 -33.85 26.25 73.18
CA GLY A 157 -32.85 25.23 73.51
C GLY A 157 -33.28 24.03 74.35
N THR A 158 -34.53 23.95 74.82
CA THR A 158 -35.02 22.76 75.51
C THR A 158 -35.78 21.84 74.56
N LEU A 159 -35.10 20.78 74.12
CA LEU A 159 -35.74 19.59 73.55
C LEU A 159 -36.46 18.86 74.68
N ILE A 160 -37.76 19.08 74.85
CA ILE A 160 -38.61 18.20 75.65
C ILE A 160 -38.81 16.93 74.81
N LEU A 161 -37.88 15.99 74.97
CA LEU A 161 -37.96 14.64 74.41
C LEU A 161 -38.66 13.74 75.42
N ASP A 162 -39.99 13.85 75.52
CA ASP A 162 -40.82 12.79 76.08
C ASP A 162 -41.39 11.99 74.91
N ALA A 163 -40.68 10.95 74.49
CA ALA A 163 -41.20 9.95 73.57
C ALA A 163 -40.40 8.63 73.67
N ASP A 164 -40.53 7.95 74.81
CA ASP A 164 -40.32 6.50 74.89
C ASP A 164 -41.47 5.78 74.19
N GLU A 165 -41.53 5.91 72.85
CA GLU A 165 -42.30 5.00 72.00
C GLU A 165 -41.34 4.38 70.99
N TYR A 166 -40.76 3.25 71.38
CA TYR A 166 -40.09 2.36 70.43
C TYR A 166 -41.13 1.91 69.40
N GLY A 167 -41.09 2.50 68.21
CA GLY A 167 -41.87 2.05 67.06
C GLY A 167 -41.52 0.61 66.71
N VAL A 168 -42.33 -0.34 67.17
CA VAL A 168 -42.24 -1.74 66.77
C VAL A 168 -42.69 -1.82 65.31
N CYS A 169 -41.74 -1.87 64.39
CA CYS A 169 -42.02 -2.17 62.98
C CYS A 169 -42.52 -3.61 62.85
N GLN A 170 -43.85 -3.80 62.77
CA GLN A 170 -44.43 -5.07 62.34
C GLN A 170 -44.23 -5.24 60.84
N ILE A 171 -43.31 -6.12 60.46
CA ILE A 171 -43.12 -6.56 59.07
C ILE A 171 -44.34 -7.43 58.71
N SER A 172 -45.35 -6.83 58.09
CA SER A 172 -46.62 -7.53 57.77
C SER A 172 -46.52 -8.48 56.57
N SER A 173 -45.48 -8.38 55.74
CA SER A 173 -45.26 -9.35 54.67
C SER A 173 -43.81 -9.40 54.20
N ARG A 174 -43.30 -10.63 54.05
CA ARG A 174 -42.03 -10.95 53.40
C ARG A 174 -42.35 -11.61 52.07
N LYS A 175 -42.27 -10.88 50.96
CA LYS A 175 -42.26 -11.50 49.63
C LYS A 175 -40.84 -11.98 49.34
N VAL A 176 -40.64 -13.30 49.30
CA VAL A 176 -39.43 -13.91 48.75
C VAL A 176 -39.51 -13.74 47.24
N ILE A 177 -38.66 -12.87 46.69
CA ILE A 177 -38.50 -12.74 45.24
C ILE A 177 -37.73 -13.99 44.79
N ALA A 178 -38.44 -14.91 44.13
CA ALA A 178 -37.84 -16.10 43.57
C ALA A 178 -36.89 -15.72 42.41
N GLU A 179 -35.71 -16.33 42.45
CA GLU A 179 -34.76 -16.45 41.34
C GLU A 179 -34.20 -15.13 40.79
N HIS A 180 -33.17 -14.62 41.49
CA HIS A 180 -32.22 -13.72 40.86
C HIS A 180 -31.43 -14.50 39.78
N ILE A 181 -31.92 -14.49 38.54
CA ILE A 181 -31.21 -15.03 37.39
C ILE A 181 -29.91 -14.22 37.22
N ARG A 182 -28.79 -14.81 37.64
CA ARG A 182 -27.46 -14.26 37.39
C ARG A 182 -27.12 -14.54 35.93
N ASN A 183 -27.44 -13.58 35.07
CA ASN A 183 -26.92 -13.58 33.70
C ASN A 183 -25.41 -13.31 33.76
N THR A 184 -24.61 -14.36 33.63
CA THR A 184 -23.19 -14.28 33.36
C THR A 184 -23.00 -13.78 31.92
N VAL A 185 -22.99 -12.46 31.76
CA VAL A 185 -22.60 -11.83 30.50
C VAL A 185 -21.10 -12.05 30.35
N VAL A 186 -20.71 -12.99 29.49
CA VAL A 186 -19.33 -13.10 29.01
C VAL A 186 -19.10 -11.89 28.10
N ILE A 187 -18.64 -10.79 28.69
CA ILE A 187 -18.25 -9.59 27.95
C ILE A 187 -16.93 -9.93 27.26
N SER A 188 -16.99 -10.32 25.98
CA SER A 188 -15.81 -10.26 25.13
C SER A 188 -15.31 -8.82 25.15
N PRO A 189 -14.06 -8.54 25.59
CA PRO A 189 -13.58 -7.18 25.67
C PRO A 189 -13.67 -6.55 24.28
N LYS A 190 -14.39 -5.43 24.16
CA LYS A 190 -14.40 -4.64 22.92
C LYS A 190 -12.95 -4.34 22.58
N THR A 191 -12.50 -4.78 21.41
CA THR A 191 -11.20 -4.43 20.85
C THR A 191 -11.08 -2.91 20.90
N ARG A 192 -9.96 -2.42 21.46
CA ARG A 192 -9.72 -0.98 21.59
C ARG A 192 -9.85 -0.35 20.20
N GLY A 193 -10.90 0.44 20.01
CA GLY A 193 -11.21 1.06 18.73
C GLY A 193 -10.02 1.83 18.17
N GLY A 194 -9.74 1.63 16.88
CA GLY A 194 -8.74 2.42 16.14
C GLY A 194 -7.84 1.63 15.19
N ARG A 195 -7.87 0.29 15.19
CA ARG A 195 -7.12 -0.52 14.23
C ARG A 195 -7.96 -1.69 13.75
N ASN A 196 -8.19 -1.75 12.44
CA ASN A 196 -8.80 -2.91 11.81
C ASN A 196 -7.81 -4.08 11.88
N ASP A 197 -8.32 -5.28 12.12
CA ASP A 197 -7.52 -6.49 12.00
C ASP A 197 -7.00 -6.63 10.56
N LEU A 198 -5.84 -7.29 10.41
CA LEU A 198 -5.29 -7.57 9.09
C LEU A 198 -6.26 -8.44 8.28
N PRO A 199 -6.35 -8.26 6.94
CA PRO A 199 -7.27 -9.03 6.11
C PRO A 199 -6.98 -10.52 6.24
N LYS A 200 -8.04 -11.32 6.37
CA LYS A 200 -7.93 -12.79 6.38
C LYS A 200 -7.67 -13.29 4.96
N GLY A 201 -6.78 -14.27 4.78
CA GLY A 201 -6.50 -14.91 3.49
C GLY A 201 -5.26 -14.43 2.74
N LEU A 202 -4.48 -13.50 3.32
CA LEU A 202 -3.16 -13.13 2.79
C LEU A 202 -2.12 -14.20 3.14
N GLU A 203 -1.14 -14.40 2.24
CA GLU A 203 -0.01 -15.29 2.48
C GLU A 203 0.81 -14.79 3.69
N GLU A 204 1.14 -15.69 4.62
CA GLU A 204 1.94 -15.35 5.79
C GLU A 204 3.40 -15.81 5.60
N GLU A 205 4.34 -14.87 5.56
CA GLU A 205 5.77 -15.17 5.58
C GLU A 205 6.31 -15.06 7.02
N ILE A 206 6.69 -16.19 7.60
CA ILE A 206 7.14 -16.27 8.99
C ILE A 206 8.67 -16.21 9.05
N ILE A 207 9.20 -15.18 9.71
CA ILE A 207 10.64 -15.04 9.98
C ILE A 207 10.86 -15.18 11.49
N THR A 208 11.63 -16.20 11.87
CA THR A 208 12.02 -16.44 13.26
C THR A 208 13.37 -15.78 13.51
N LEU A 209 13.42 -14.82 14.45
CA LEU A 209 14.65 -14.13 14.84
C LEU A 209 15.11 -14.65 16.21
N ASP A 210 16.02 -15.61 16.18
CA ASP A 210 16.62 -16.20 17.36
C ASP A 210 17.88 -15.44 17.82
N VAL A 211 18.19 -15.54 19.10
CA VAL A 211 19.41 -14.98 19.69
C VAL A 211 20.54 -15.98 19.48
N ASN A 212 21.53 -15.61 18.66
CA ASN A 212 22.71 -16.43 18.38
C ASN A 212 23.98 -15.65 18.78
N PRO A 213 24.83 -16.15 19.70
CA PRO A 213 24.76 -17.43 20.42
C PRO A 213 23.76 -17.44 21.58
N LEU A 214 23.12 -18.59 21.79
CA LEU A 214 22.22 -18.83 22.91
C LEU A 214 23.04 -19.16 24.18
N PRO A 215 22.92 -18.40 25.27
CA PRO A 215 23.63 -18.70 26.52
C PRO A 215 23.04 -19.93 27.23
N ALA A 216 23.92 -20.76 27.81
CA ALA A 216 23.53 -21.98 28.52
C ALA A 216 22.59 -21.66 29.71
N GLY A 217 21.48 -22.38 29.84
CA GLY A 217 20.48 -22.17 30.90
C GLY A 217 19.31 -21.23 30.55
N ALA A 218 19.22 -20.76 29.30
CA ALA A 218 18.11 -19.94 28.84
C ALA A 218 16.77 -20.71 28.80
N ARG A 219 15.74 -20.21 29.51
CA ARG A 219 14.37 -20.73 29.45
C ARG A 219 13.49 -19.87 28.54
N LEU A 220 12.78 -20.51 27.61
CA LEU A 220 11.78 -19.85 26.77
C LEU A 220 10.57 -19.47 27.63
N VAL A 221 10.19 -18.19 27.61
CA VAL A 221 9.05 -17.68 28.39
C VAL A 221 7.86 -17.32 27.53
N ARG A 222 8.11 -16.62 26.42
CA ARG A 222 7.05 -16.16 25.52
C ARG A 222 7.61 -15.91 24.13
N ILE A 223 6.73 -15.93 23.14
CA ILE A 223 7.05 -15.57 21.76
C ILE A 223 6.37 -14.22 21.49
N ASP A 224 7.16 -13.19 21.24
CA ASP A 224 6.66 -11.89 20.83
C ASP A 224 6.44 -11.95 19.31
N GLU A 225 5.17 -11.93 18.87
CA GLU A 225 4.79 -11.88 17.45
C GLU A 225 4.56 -10.44 16.99
N GLN A 226 5.17 -10.04 15.88
CA GLN A 226 4.90 -8.78 15.22
C GLN A 226 4.43 -9.05 13.78
N ARG A 227 3.23 -8.58 13.46
CA ARG A 227 2.61 -8.74 12.13
C ARG A 227 2.66 -7.41 11.38
N GLN A 228 3.16 -7.43 10.16
CA GLN A 228 3.22 -6.26 9.28
C GLN A 228 2.70 -6.62 7.89
N LEU A 229 1.90 -5.74 7.29
CA LEU A 229 1.51 -5.86 5.90
C LEU A 229 2.69 -5.43 5.03
N ALA A 230 3.13 -6.31 4.14
CA ALA A 230 4.20 -6.06 3.19
C ALA A 230 3.66 -6.18 1.76
N CYS A 231 4.30 -5.45 0.84
CA CYS A 231 3.98 -5.45 -0.57
C CYS A 231 5.24 -5.80 -1.36
N SER A 232 5.13 -6.83 -2.19
CA SER A 232 6.07 -7.15 -3.26
C SER A 232 5.41 -6.73 -4.59
N PRO A 233 6.14 -6.44 -5.68
CA PRO A 233 5.57 -5.89 -6.91
C PRO A 233 4.35 -6.61 -7.51
N LEU A 234 4.11 -7.87 -7.12
CA LEU A 234 2.99 -8.70 -7.60
C LEU A 234 2.08 -9.25 -6.50
N ARG A 235 2.37 -9.03 -5.21
CA ARG A 235 1.57 -9.62 -4.12
C ARG A 235 1.62 -8.84 -2.80
N TRP A 236 0.50 -8.87 -2.10
CA TRP A 236 0.39 -8.47 -0.71
C TRP A 236 0.54 -9.69 0.18
N TYR A 237 1.29 -9.56 1.26
CA TYR A 237 1.53 -10.65 2.20
C TYR A 237 1.74 -10.10 3.61
N ILE A 238 1.51 -10.94 4.61
CA ILE A 238 1.70 -10.60 6.01
C ILE A 238 3.07 -11.14 6.44
N LYS A 239 3.98 -10.23 6.74
CA LYS A 239 5.28 -10.56 7.32
C LYS A 239 5.11 -10.73 8.83
N VAL A 240 5.24 -11.96 9.31
CA VAL A 240 5.15 -12.31 10.74
C VAL A 240 6.56 -12.51 11.28
N THR A 241 7.02 -11.59 12.12
CA THR A 241 8.31 -11.73 12.81
C THR A 241 8.07 -12.35 14.19
N ARG A 242 8.56 -13.57 14.39
CA ARG A 242 8.50 -14.28 15.67
C ARG A 242 9.81 -14.11 16.40
N ARG A 243 9.75 -13.64 17.65
CA ARG A 243 10.92 -13.45 18.50
C ARG A 243 10.73 -14.20 19.81
N PRO A 244 11.44 -15.31 20.04
CA PRO A 244 11.45 -15.93 21.34
C PRO A 244 12.13 -15.03 22.36
N VAL A 245 11.49 -14.93 23.51
CA VAL A 245 12.00 -14.23 24.68
C VAL A 245 12.55 -15.27 25.65
N TYR A 246 13.86 -15.21 25.84
CA TYR A 246 14.56 -16.06 26.78
C TYR A 246 14.79 -15.33 28.10
N ILE A 247 14.71 -16.06 29.19
CA ILE A 247 15.12 -15.60 30.51
C ILE A 247 16.29 -16.46 30.97
N ILE A 248 17.35 -15.81 31.43
CA ILE A 248 18.52 -16.45 32.03
C ILE A 248 18.47 -16.16 33.53
N PRO A 249 18.39 -17.18 34.41
CA PRO A 249 18.57 -16.97 35.83
C PRO A 249 20.01 -16.56 36.11
N SER A 250 20.23 -15.46 36.85
CA SER A 250 21.56 -15.11 37.36
C SER A 250 21.97 -16.11 38.45
N GLU A 251 23.27 -16.30 38.65
CA GLU A 251 23.83 -17.22 39.66
C GLU A 251 23.34 -16.89 41.08
N ASP A 252 22.95 -15.64 41.34
CA ASP A 252 22.41 -15.16 42.62
C ASP A 252 20.95 -15.57 42.88
N GLY A 253 20.22 -16.12 41.90
CA GLY A 253 18.83 -16.55 42.03
C GLY A 253 17.77 -15.45 42.20
N LEU A 254 18.17 -14.20 42.49
CA LEU A 254 17.25 -13.05 42.65
C LEU A 254 16.93 -12.29 41.36
N TYR A 255 17.88 -12.25 40.41
CA TYR A 255 17.73 -11.47 39.18
C TYR A 255 17.74 -12.38 37.96
N ALA A 256 16.85 -12.08 37.01
CA ALA A 256 16.74 -12.82 35.77
C ALA A 256 16.93 -11.86 34.59
N LYS A 257 17.92 -12.12 33.75
CA LYS A 257 18.21 -11.28 32.58
C LYS A 257 17.33 -11.72 31.43
N LYS A 258 16.50 -10.80 30.93
CA LYS A 258 15.71 -10.99 29.72
C LYS A 258 16.62 -10.82 28.50
N VAL A 259 16.66 -11.82 27.64
CA VAL A 259 17.42 -11.80 26.38
C VAL A 259 16.47 -11.97 25.21
N THR A 260 16.54 -11.02 24.27
CA THR A 260 15.69 -10.98 23.08
C THR A 260 16.50 -10.46 21.90
N ALA A 261 16.29 -11.02 20.71
CA ALA A 261 16.93 -10.56 19.50
C ALA A 261 16.51 -9.11 19.17
N PRO A 262 17.45 -8.24 18.74
CA PRO A 262 17.14 -6.89 18.33
C PRO A 262 16.20 -6.90 17.11
N LEU A 263 15.34 -5.88 17.01
CA LEU A 263 14.48 -5.75 15.82
C LEU A 263 15.33 -5.36 14.60
N PRO A 264 14.97 -5.83 13.40
CA PRO A 264 15.56 -5.30 12.17
C PRO A 264 15.24 -3.79 12.08
N ALA A 265 16.22 -3.01 11.62
CA ALA A 265 16.05 -1.58 11.44
C ALA A 265 14.88 -1.32 10.48
N HIS A 266 13.89 -0.54 10.93
CA HIS A 266 12.81 -0.11 10.05
C HIS A 266 13.33 0.99 9.12
N PRO A 267 12.96 1.00 7.83
CA PRO A 267 13.43 2.01 6.87
C PRO A 267 12.96 3.42 7.22
N ILE A 268 11.90 3.53 8.02
CA ILE A 268 11.38 4.80 8.53
C ILE A 268 11.79 4.89 10.00
N SER A 269 12.60 5.89 10.35
CA SER A 269 12.87 6.23 11.75
C SER A 269 11.54 6.54 12.44
N ARG A 270 11.33 5.98 13.64
CA ARG A 270 10.11 6.28 14.39
C ARG A 270 10.08 7.78 14.65
N CYS A 271 9.10 8.48 14.08
CA CYS A 271 8.77 9.86 14.46
C CYS A 271 8.17 9.85 15.88
N LYS A 272 9.00 9.61 16.88
CA LYS A 272 8.70 9.95 18.27
C LYS A 272 9.77 10.93 18.70
N VAL A 273 9.32 12.09 19.15
CA VAL A 273 10.12 13.02 19.94
C VAL A 273 10.55 12.24 21.18
N ASP A 274 11.80 11.80 21.20
CA ASP A 274 12.43 11.31 22.42
C ASP A 274 12.43 12.47 23.41
N LYS A 275 11.48 12.46 24.35
CA LYS A 275 11.66 13.21 25.59
C LYS A 275 12.79 12.50 26.32
N MET A 276 13.97 13.10 26.26
CA MET A 276 15.12 12.74 27.08
C MET A 276 14.71 12.66 28.56
N HIS A 277 14.94 11.52 29.17
CA HIS A 277 15.18 11.35 30.59
C HIS A 277 16.46 10.55 30.76
#